data_AF-A0A831Y2Z4-F1
#
_entry.id   AF-A0A831Y2Z4-F1
#
_cell.length_a   1.000
_cell.length_b   1.000
_cell.length_c   1.000
_cell.angle_alpha   90.00
_cell.angle_beta   90.00
_cell.angle_gamma   90.00
#
_symmetry.space_group_name_H-M   'P 1'
#
loop_
_entity.id
_entity.type
_entity.pdbx_description
1 polymer ?
#
loop_
_entity_poly.entity_id
_entity_poly.type
_entity_poly.pdbx_seq_one_letter_code
_entity_poly.pdbx_strand_id
1 'polypeptide(L)'
;MRPPVERPRSPGIAWSARGLIALVAAASLAGCAVGPVGALLGKVTPAAGGWVLETYAVGGHVLVSAGDRGLDLGVARRVYVFAERDVPAPASGWYPLLLPRAPLDAAMVRHAETLGVAVRLAAPAPGVTVGFHGLLAGRAPAGAEGGFVDVRFEPDAPSRTCVSTRQEVRC
;
A
#
# COMPACT_ATOMS: atom_id res chain seq x y z
N MET A 1 48.40 9.80 47.65
CA MET A 1 48.61 10.02 46.19
C MET A 1 47.70 9.07 45.43
N ARG A 2 46.70 9.58 44.71
CA ARG A 2 45.81 8.76 43.84
C ARG A 2 46.24 8.95 42.38
N PRO A 3 46.34 7.89 41.58
CA PRO A 3 46.69 8.00 40.16
C PRO A 3 45.56 8.67 39.37
N PRO A 4 45.88 9.40 38.28
CA PRO A 4 44.89 10.04 37.43
C PRO A 4 44.07 8.98 36.67
N VAL A 5 42.76 9.13 36.68
CA VAL A 5 41.81 8.30 35.92
C VAL A 5 41.77 8.80 34.48
N GLU A 6 42.35 8.04 33.56
CA GLU A 6 42.25 8.26 32.12
C GLU A 6 40.83 7.94 31.63
N ARG A 7 40.10 8.94 31.14
CA ARG A 7 38.79 8.72 30.50
C ARG A 7 39.00 8.22 29.06
N PRO A 8 38.30 7.17 28.63
CA PRO A 8 38.34 6.69 27.25
C PRO A 8 37.73 7.74 26.31
N ARG A 9 38.50 8.12 25.27
CA ARG A 9 38.02 8.95 24.17
C ARG A 9 37.05 8.14 23.32
N SER A 10 35.78 8.54 23.31
CA SER A 10 34.76 8.02 22.40
C SER A 10 35.08 8.43 20.96
N PRO A 11 35.11 7.50 19.97
CA PRO A 11 35.26 7.86 18.57
C PRO A 11 33.97 8.55 18.09
N GLY A 12 34.03 9.87 17.96
CA GLY A 12 32.98 10.63 17.31
C GLY A 12 32.95 10.27 15.84
N ILE A 13 31.89 9.56 15.42
CA ILE A 13 31.59 9.31 14.01
C ILE A 13 31.21 10.67 13.41
N ALA A 14 32.20 11.40 12.92
CA ALA A 14 32.03 12.65 12.20
C ALA A 14 31.44 12.33 10.82
N TRP A 15 30.12 12.24 10.74
CA TRP A 15 29.40 12.19 9.48
C TRP A 15 29.68 13.50 8.74
N SER A 16 30.61 13.48 7.80
CA SER A 16 30.89 14.64 6.96
C SER A 16 29.59 15.04 6.25
N ALA A 17 29.28 16.33 6.21
CA ALA A 17 28.10 16.86 5.51
C ALA A 17 28.06 16.37 4.04
N ARG A 18 29.23 16.10 3.44
CA ARG A 18 29.38 15.48 2.12
C ARG A 18 28.83 14.05 2.05
N GLY A 19 29.02 13.24 3.09
CA GLY A 19 28.42 11.90 3.18
C GLY A 19 26.89 11.96 3.29
N LEU A 20 26.36 12.92 4.04
CA LEU A 20 24.92 13.14 4.14
C LEU A 20 24.33 13.60 2.80
N ILE A 21 25.00 14.53 2.12
CA ILE A 21 24.59 15.02 0.79
C ILE A 21 24.66 13.90 -0.25
N ALA A 22 25.68 13.05 -0.23
CA ALA A 22 25.79 11.91 -1.15
C ALA A 22 24.67 10.88 -0.91
N LEU A 23 24.29 10.65 0.35
CA LEU A 23 23.20 9.74 0.69
C LEU A 23 21.83 10.28 0.27
N VAL A 24 21.61 11.59 0.45
CA VAL A 24 20.41 12.29 -0.04
C VAL A 24 20.38 12.32 -1.58
N ALA A 25 21.53 12.59 -2.23
CA ALA A 25 21.65 12.61 -3.68
C ALA A 25 21.38 11.22 -4.30
N ALA A 26 21.92 10.15 -3.69
CA ALA A 26 21.64 8.77 -4.10
C ALA A 26 20.17 8.40 -3.90
N ALA A 27 19.53 8.85 -2.82
CA ALA A 27 18.10 8.68 -2.61
C ALA A 27 17.26 9.48 -3.64
N SER A 28 17.72 10.65 -4.08
CA SER A 28 17.04 11.47 -5.09
C SER A 28 17.31 11.04 -6.54
N LEU A 29 18.40 10.32 -6.82
CA LEU A 29 18.67 9.70 -8.13
C LEU A 29 17.84 8.42 -8.37
N ALA A 30 17.16 7.90 -7.35
CA ALA A 30 16.01 7.01 -7.52
C ALA A 30 14.74 7.77 -7.99
N GLY A 31 14.85 9.09 -8.21
CA GLY A 31 13.83 10.00 -8.71
C GLY A 31 13.45 9.76 -10.16
N CYS A 32 12.75 8.66 -10.39
CA CYS A 32 11.75 8.43 -11.43
C CYS A 32 10.91 7.18 -11.12
N ALA A 33 10.93 6.66 -9.88
CA ALA A 33 10.04 5.59 -9.47
C ALA A 33 8.66 6.17 -9.13
N VAL A 34 7.79 6.29 -10.13
CA VAL A 34 6.34 6.24 -9.90
C VAL A 34 6.03 4.79 -9.46
N GLY A 35 6.26 4.50 -8.18
CA GLY A 35 6.17 3.15 -7.63
C GLY A 35 6.65 3.09 -6.18
N PRO A 36 6.35 2.01 -5.44
CA PRO A 36 6.80 1.85 -4.06
C PRO A 36 8.33 1.83 -4.01
N VAL A 37 8.94 2.70 -3.20
CA VAL A 37 10.38 2.66 -2.89
C VAL A 37 10.53 1.84 -1.62
N GLY A 38 10.80 0.54 -1.78
CA GLY A 38 10.92 -0.38 -0.65
C GLY A 38 10.71 -1.85 -1.01
N ALA A 39 10.63 -2.69 0.02
CA ALA A 39 10.29 -4.10 -0.14
C ALA A 39 8.78 -4.21 -0.43
N LEU A 40 8.43 -4.92 -1.50
CA LEU A 40 7.05 -5.14 -1.94
C LEU A 40 6.77 -6.64 -2.02
N LEU A 41 5.65 -7.06 -1.47
CA LEU A 41 5.19 -8.44 -1.51
C LEU A 41 3.70 -8.47 -1.85
N GLY A 42 3.33 -9.17 -2.91
CA GLY A 42 1.94 -9.39 -3.28
C GLY A 42 1.45 -10.78 -2.88
N LYS A 43 0.16 -10.91 -2.61
CA LYS A 43 -0.52 -12.20 -2.49
C LYS A 43 -1.84 -12.15 -3.25
N VAL A 44 -2.03 -13.08 -4.17
CA VAL A 44 -3.30 -13.28 -4.88
C VAL A 44 -4.03 -14.44 -4.23
N THR A 45 -5.24 -14.17 -3.73
CA THR A 45 -6.11 -15.18 -3.13
C THR A 45 -7.41 -15.27 -3.95
N PRO A 46 -7.80 -16.46 -4.44
CA PRO A 46 -9.08 -16.63 -5.11
C PRO A 46 -10.24 -16.40 -4.11
N ALA A 47 -11.35 -15.86 -4.63
CA ALA A 47 -12.55 -15.53 -3.89
C ALA A 47 -13.79 -15.94 -4.68
N ALA A 48 -14.96 -15.99 -4.04
CA ALA A 48 -16.18 -16.34 -4.77
C ALA A 48 -16.55 -15.20 -5.75
N GLY A 49 -16.64 -15.51 -7.05
CA GLY A 49 -16.97 -14.55 -8.11
C GLY A 49 -15.88 -13.50 -8.40
N GLY A 50 -14.68 -13.69 -7.86
CA GLY A 50 -13.62 -12.70 -7.93
C GLY A 50 -12.30 -13.18 -7.35
N TRP A 51 -11.42 -12.24 -7.08
CA TRP A 51 -10.13 -12.50 -6.47
C TRP A 51 -9.64 -11.28 -5.70
N VAL A 52 -8.74 -11.54 -4.76
CA VAL A 52 -8.19 -10.53 -3.86
C VAL A 52 -6.69 -10.41 -4.08
N LEU A 53 -6.21 -9.20 -4.32
CA LEU A 53 -4.80 -8.85 -4.31
C LEU A 53 -4.47 -8.13 -3.01
N GLU A 54 -3.66 -8.76 -2.18
CA GLU A 54 -3.03 -8.12 -1.04
C GLU A 54 -1.62 -7.66 -1.44
N THR A 55 -1.25 -6.42 -1.11
CA THR A 55 0.09 -5.89 -1.29
C THR A 55 0.62 -5.40 0.04
N TYR A 56 1.79 -5.88 0.42
CA TYR A 56 2.51 -5.51 1.62
C TYR A 56 3.75 -4.74 1.21
N ALA A 57 3.96 -3.59 1.83
CA ALA A 57 5.06 -2.73 1.50
C ALA A 57 5.71 -2.16 2.76
N VAL A 58 7.04 -2.05 2.74
CA VAL A 58 7.83 -1.43 3.82
C VAL A 58 8.70 -0.35 3.22
N GLY A 59 8.57 0.88 3.72
CA GLY A 59 9.36 2.02 3.27
C GLY A 59 8.51 3.23 2.95
N GLY A 60 8.90 3.95 1.90
CA GLY A 60 8.21 5.15 1.41
C GLY A 60 7.27 4.82 0.25
N HIS A 61 6.03 5.31 0.32
CA HIS A 61 5.01 5.11 -0.70
C HIS A 61 4.42 6.45 -1.12
N VAL A 62 4.58 6.79 -2.40
CA VAL A 62 3.91 7.96 -2.97
C VAL A 62 2.53 7.54 -3.46
N LEU A 63 1.52 8.20 -2.92
CA LEU A 63 0.13 8.11 -3.33
C LEU A 63 -0.11 9.16 -4.43
N VAL A 64 -0.42 8.72 -5.65
CA VAL A 64 -0.67 9.61 -6.82
C VAL A 64 -2.06 9.46 -7.44
N SER A 65 -2.95 8.66 -6.84
CA SER A 65 -4.29 8.45 -7.40
C SER A 65 -5.17 9.69 -7.25
N ALA A 66 -6.14 9.87 -8.15
CA ALA A 66 -6.96 11.09 -8.30
C ALA A 66 -7.83 11.49 -7.08
N GLY A 67 -7.82 10.73 -5.98
CA GLY A 67 -8.43 11.09 -4.70
C GLY A 67 -7.55 10.81 -3.48
N ASP A 68 -6.30 10.38 -3.70
CA ASP A 68 -5.38 9.93 -2.66
C ASP A 68 -3.98 10.41 -3.08
N ARG A 69 -3.71 11.70 -2.87
CA ARG A 69 -2.38 12.28 -3.06
C ARG A 69 -1.69 12.40 -1.72
N GLY A 70 -0.49 11.85 -1.60
CA GLY A 70 0.22 11.84 -0.33
C GLY A 70 1.52 11.05 -0.36
N LEU A 71 2.16 10.99 0.80
CA LEU A 71 3.36 10.21 1.06
C LEU A 71 3.18 9.45 2.37
N ASP A 72 3.27 8.14 2.31
CA ASP A 72 3.28 7.29 3.48
C ASP A 72 4.70 6.77 3.72
N LEU A 73 5.12 6.74 4.99
CA LEU A 73 6.37 6.13 5.41
C LEU A 73 6.08 5.16 6.57
N GLY A 74 6.40 3.89 6.37
CA GLY A 74 6.16 2.86 7.38
C GLY A 74 5.90 1.49 6.77
N VAL A 75 4.98 0.74 7.39
CA VAL A 75 4.49 -0.53 6.88
C VAL A 75 3.08 -0.31 6.34
N ALA A 76 2.86 -0.64 5.08
CA ALA A 76 1.56 -0.51 4.42
C ALA A 76 1.05 -1.88 3.95
N ARG A 77 -0.23 -2.13 4.16
CA ARG A 77 -0.98 -3.23 3.57
C ARG A 77 -2.10 -2.63 2.74
N ARG A 78 -2.26 -3.09 1.50
CA ARG A 78 -3.40 -2.73 0.66
C ARG A 78 -4.07 -3.98 0.15
N VAL A 79 -5.39 -3.93 0.08
CA VAL A 79 -6.21 -5.03 -0.39
C VAL A 79 -7.10 -4.51 -1.50
N TYR A 80 -7.04 -5.17 -2.65
CA TYR A 80 -7.86 -4.85 -3.81
C TYR A 80 -8.73 -6.06 -4.13
N VAL A 81 -10.02 -5.83 -4.29
CA VAL A 81 -10.97 -6.88 -4.65
C VAL A 81 -11.44 -6.66 -6.08
N PHE A 82 -11.36 -7.69 -6.91
CA PHE A 82 -11.73 -7.64 -8.32
C PHE A 82 -12.84 -8.65 -8.60
N ALA A 83 -13.77 -8.27 -9.47
CA ALA A 83 -14.70 -9.22 -10.07
C ALA A 83 -13.98 -9.94 -11.21
N GLU A 84 -14.06 -11.27 -11.24
CA GLU A 84 -13.33 -12.09 -12.23
C GLU A 84 -13.79 -11.81 -13.67
N ARG A 85 -15.08 -11.46 -13.84
CA ARG A 85 -15.66 -11.08 -15.13
C ARG A 85 -15.05 -9.80 -15.72
N ASP A 86 -14.60 -8.88 -14.87
CA ASP A 86 -14.15 -7.54 -15.27
C ASP A 86 -12.62 -7.51 -15.40
N VAL A 87 -11.93 -8.24 -14.53
CA VAL A 87 -10.47 -8.41 -14.55
C VAL A 87 -10.13 -9.89 -14.36
N PRO A 88 -9.57 -10.57 -15.38
CA PRO A 88 -9.17 -11.96 -15.27
C PRO A 88 -8.20 -12.20 -14.11
N ALA A 89 -8.42 -13.28 -13.35
CA ALA A 89 -7.58 -13.60 -12.21
C ALA A 89 -6.17 -14.03 -12.67
N PRO A 90 -5.10 -13.47 -12.09
CA PRO A 90 -3.76 -14.03 -12.25
C PRO A 90 -3.65 -15.35 -11.47
N ALA A 91 -2.51 -16.05 -11.62
CA ALA A 91 -2.25 -17.25 -10.82
C ALA A 91 -2.33 -16.93 -9.32
N SER A 92 -2.91 -17.83 -8.53
CA SER A 92 -2.93 -17.67 -7.08
C SER A 92 -1.52 -17.85 -6.51
N GLY A 93 -1.16 -17.07 -5.49
CA GLY A 93 0.13 -17.25 -4.80
C GLY A 93 0.78 -15.95 -4.37
N TRP A 94 2.05 -16.07 -3.97
CA TRP A 94 2.88 -14.96 -3.55
C TRP A 94 3.71 -14.40 -4.70
N TYR A 95 3.83 -13.07 -4.71
CA TYR A 95 4.46 -12.28 -5.76
C TYR A 95 5.51 -11.35 -5.13
N PRO A 96 6.76 -11.82 -4.92
CA PRO A 96 7.81 -10.97 -4.38
C PRO A 96 8.27 -9.97 -5.44
N LEU A 97 8.35 -8.68 -5.07
CA LEU A 97 8.86 -7.55 -5.87
C LEU A 97 8.07 -7.20 -7.14
N LEU A 98 7.45 -8.17 -7.81
CA LEU A 98 6.73 -7.99 -9.05
C LEU A 98 5.26 -8.41 -8.89
N LEU A 99 4.39 -7.41 -8.72
CA LEU A 99 2.94 -7.63 -8.63
C LEU A 99 2.35 -8.03 -9.99
N PRO A 100 1.24 -8.80 -9.99
CA PRO A 100 0.48 -9.04 -11.22
C PRO A 100 -0.01 -7.72 -11.81
N ARG A 101 -0.01 -7.64 -13.15
CA ARG A 101 -0.54 -6.48 -13.86
C ARG A 101 -2.07 -6.50 -13.79
N ALA A 102 -2.63 -5.67 -12.91
CA ALA A 102 -4.06 -5.45 -12.80
C ALA A 102 -4.38 -3.95 -12.79
N PRO A 103 -5.43 -3.51 -13.50
CA PRO A 103 -5.88 -2.12 -13.44
C PRO A 103 -6.48 -1.86 -12.05
N LEU A 104 -5.69 -1.31 -11.13
CA LEU A 104 -6.12 -1.07 -9.74
C LEU A 104 -7.36 -0.16 -9.65
N ASP A 105 -7.59 0.64 -10.68
CA ASP A 105 -8.78 1.49 -10.82
C ASP A 105 -10.07 0.68 -11.05
N ALA A 106 -9.96 -0.54 -11.60
CA ALA A 106 -11.06 -1.50 -11.76
C ALA A 106 -11.43 -2.27 -10.49
N ALA A 107 -10.67 -2.13 -9.39
CA ALA A 107 -11.00 -2.78 -8.13
C ALA A 107 -12.36 -2.31 -7.60
N MET A 108 -13.21 -3.26 -7.21
CA MET A 108 -14.52 -3.04 -6.60
C MET A 108 -14.40 -2.52 -5.17
N VAL A 109 -13.40 -3.01 -4.45
CA VAL A 109 -13.04 -2.55 -3.11
C VAL A 109 -11.54 -2.28 -3.08
N ARG A 110 -11.18 -1.16 -2.45
CA ARG A 110 -9.81 -0.79 -2.12
C ARG A 110 -9.74 -0.53 -0.63
N HIS A 111 -8.93 -1.30 0.07
CA HIS A 111 -8.65 -1.13 1.47
C HIS A 111 -7.15 -0.84 1.63
N ALA A 112 -6.80 0.17 2.42
CA ALA A 112 -5.42 0.54 2.69
C ALA A 112 -5.23 0.74 4.19
N GLU A 113 -4.25 0.05 4.75
CA GLU A 113 -3.82 0.14 6.14
C GLU A 113 -2.36 0.56 6.15
N THR A 114 -2.03 1.59 6.92
CA THR A 114 -0.67 2.07 7.10
C THR A 114 -0.38 2.19 8.59
N LEU A 115 0.73 1.60 9.02
CA LEU A 115 1.33 1.82 10.32
C LEU A 115 2.61 2.64 10.12
N GLY A 116 2.59 3.90 10.54
CA GLY A 116 3.72 4.81 10.38
C GLY A 116 3.32 6.27 10.33
N VAL A 117 3.97 7.01 9.44
CA VAL A 117 3.70 8.43 9.19
C VAL A 117 3.03 8.57 7.82
N ALA A 118 1.83 9.11 7.79
CA ALA A 118 1.09 9.39 6.55
C ALA A 118 0.94 10.90 6.37
N VAL A 119 1.40 11.41 5.23
CA VAL A 119 1.27 12.81 4.82
C VAL A 119 0.26 12.86 3.69
N ARG A 120 -0.94 13.38 3.95
CA ARG A 120 -1.99 13.54 2.93
C ARG A 120 -2.00 14.97 2.43
N LEU A 121 -2.02 15.12 1.10
CA LEU A 121 -2.08 16.41 0.40
C LEU A 121 -3.46 16.67 -0.22
N ALA A 122 -4.38 15.70 -0.14
CA ALA A 122 -5.72 15.78 -0.69
C ALA A 122 -6.78 15.24 0.30
N ALA A 123 -8.04 15.30 -0.13
CA ALA A 123 -9.23 14.85 0.61
C ALA A 123 -9.07 13.45 1.27
N PRO A 124 -9.82 13.15 2.35
CA PRO A 124 -10.85 13.98 2.98
C PRO A 124 -10.32 15.11 3.88
N ALA A 125 -9.06 15.04 4.32
CA ALA A 125 -8.40 16.13 5.02
C ALA A 125 -6.88 16.10 4.77
N PRO A 126 -6.26 17.20 4.32
CA PRO A 126 -4.80 17.29 4.27
C PRO A 126 -4.24 17.30 5.69
N GLY A 127 -3.14 16.60 5.92
CA GLY A 127 -2.56 16.51 7.26
C GLY A 127 -1.46 15.46 7.40
N VAL A 128 -0.87 15.43 8.58
CA VAL A 128 0.12 14.43 8.98
C VAL A 128 -0.48 13.56 10.06
N THR A 129 -0.54 12.25 9.82
CA THR A 129 -0.98 11.25 10.80
C THR A 129 0.21 10.41 11.24
N VAL A 130 0.36 10.18 12.53
CA VAL A 130 1.35 9.26 13.10
C VAL A 130 0.61 8.16 13.84
N GLY A 131 0.86 6.91 13.50
CA GLY A 131 0.21 5.75 14.11
C GLY A 131 -0.43 4.83 13.07
N PHE A 132 -1.61 4.29 13.40
CA PHE A 132 -2.40 3.46 12.51
C PHE A 132 -3.41 4.31 11.73
N HIS A 133 -3.50 4.07 10.44
CA HIS A 133 -4.48 4.69 9.55
C HIS A 133 -5.06 3.64 8.61
N GLY A 134 -6.40 3.56 8.54
CA GLY A 134 -7.14 2.67 7.65
C GLY A 134 -8.09 3.45 6.74
N LEU A 135 -8.16 3.08 5.46
CA LEU A 135 -9.10 3.65 4.50
C LEU A 135 -9.74 2.54 3.68
N LEU A 136 -11.07 2.57 3.61
CA LEU A 136 -11.88 1.67 2.78
C LEU A 136 -12.65 2.50 1.76
N ALA A 137 -12.50 2.14 0.49
CA ALA A 137 -13.20 2.76 -0.62
C ALA A 137 -13.84 1.70 -1.51
N GLY A 138 -15.16 1.82 -1.73
CA GLY A 138 -15.88 1.05 -2.74
C GLY A 138 -15.92 1.80 -4.07
N ARG A 139 -15.89 1.07 -5.19
CA ARG A 139 -16.16 1.62 -6.51
C ARG A 139 -17.67 1.65 -6.74
N ALA A 140 -18.21 2.83 -7.05
CA ALA A 140 -19.57 2.93 -7.55
C ALA A 140 -19.66 2.24 -8.92
N PRO A 141 -20.73 1.45 -9.20
CA PRO A 141 -20.97 0.93 -10.54
C PRO A 141 -21.03 2.09 -11.54
N ALA A 142 -20.37 1.94 -12.69
CA ALA A 142 -20.26 3.01 -13.66
C ALA A 142 -21.54 3.09 -14.52
N GLY A 143 -22.20 4.26 -14.51
CA GLY A 143 -23.22 4.63 -15.51
C GLY A 143 -24.69 4.36 -15.14
N ALA A 144 -25.59 4.95 -15.94
CA ALA A 144 -27.05 4.98 -15.76
C ALA A 144 -27.77 3.63 -16.00
N GLU A 145 -27.05 2.60 -16.45
CA GLU A 145 -27.56 1.25 -16.59
C GLU A 145 -27.33 0.51 -15.28
N GLY A 146 -28.38 0.43 -14.45
CA GLY A 146 -28.35 -0.16 -13.11
C GLY A 146 -27.67 -1.53 -13.04
N GLY A 147 -26.38 -1.53 -12.69
CA GLY A 147 -25.63 -2.73 -12.37
C GLY A 147 -25.77 -3.04 -10.87
N PHE A 148 -26.13 -4.28 -10.54
CA PHE A 148 -26.04 -4.79 -9.18
C PHE A 148 -24.62 -5.29 -8.91
N VAL A 149 -24.01 -4.81 -7.83
CA VAL A 149 -22.75 -5.34 -7.31
C VAL A 149 -22.91 -5.49 -5.81
N ASP A 150 -22.73 -6.71 -5.33
CA ASP A 150 -22.72 -7.07 -3.91
C ASP A 150 -21.33 -7.59 -3.56
N VAL A 151 -20.70 -6.99 -2.57
CA VAL A 151 -19.34 -7.35 -2.16
C VAL A 151 -19.33 -7.59 -0.66
N ARG A 152 -19.11 -8.84 -0.26
CA ARG A 152 -18.75 -9.16 1.12
C ARG A 152 -17.24 -9.13 1.24
N PHE A 153 -16.71 -8.10 1.90
CA PHE A 153 -15.28 -7.92 2.09
C PHE A 153 -14.83 -8.41 3.46
N GLU A 154 -13.95 -9.41 3.50
CA GLU A 154 -13.31 -9.88 4.73
C GLU A 154 -11.78 -9.69 4.64
N PRO A 155 -11.24 -8.58 5.18
CA PRO A 155 -9.81 -8.28 5.06
C PRO A 155 -8.94 -9.33 5.74
N ASP A 156 -9.37 -9.90 6.86
CA ASP A 156 -8.56 -10.88 7.62
C ASP A 156 -8.72 -12.32 7.10
N ALA A 157 -9.71 -12.55 6.24
CA ALA A 157 -9.94 -13.83 5.58
C ALA A 157 -10.23 -13.61 4.08
N PRO A 158 -9.21 -13.27 3.27
CA PRO A 158 -9.39 -12.96 1.85
C PRO A 158 -10.12 -14.03 1.05
N SER A 159 -9.95 -15.31 1.42
CA SER A 159 -10.65 -16.44 0.79
C SER A 159 -12.16 -16.51 1.09
N ARG A 160 -12.65 -15.74 2.07
CA ARG A 160 -14.08 -15.60 2.41
C ARG A 160 -14.72 -14.36 1.79
N THR A 161 -13.89 -13.50 1.16
CA THR A 161 -14.39 -12.40 0.36
C THR A 161 -15.22 -12.96 -0.79
N CYS A 162 -16.29 -12.25 -1.12
CA CYS A 162 -17.20 -12.64 -2.20
C CYS A 162 -17.56 -11.39 -3.00
N VAL A 163 -17.62 -11.56 -4.32
CA VAL A 163 -18.08 -10.55 -5.27
C VAL A 163 -19.19 -11.18 -6.08
N SER A 164 -20.41 -10.71 -5.91
CA SER A 164 -21.51 -11.03 -6.79
C SER A 164 -21.87 -9.82 -7.63
N THR A 165 -22.18 -10.11 -8.88
CA THR A 165 -22.63 -9.12 -9.85
C THR A 165 -23.97 -9.47 -10.47
N ARG A 166 -24.64 -10.48 -9.89
CA ARG A 166 -25.97 -10.95 -10.27
C ARG A 166 -26.90 -10.74 -9.07
N GLN A 167 -28.06 -10.13 -9.32
CA GLN A 167 -29.02 -9.82 -8.24
C GLN A 167 -29.58 -11.07 -7.53
N GLU A 168 -29.59 -12.22 -8.22
CA GLU A 168 -30.08 -13.50 -7.71
C GLU A 168 -29.11 -14.19 -6.74
N VAL A 169 -27.83 -13.87 -6.82
CA VAL A 169 -26.78 -14.50 -6.00
C VAL A 169 -26.23 -13.44 -5.07
N ARG A 170 -26.42 -13.60 -3.76
CA ARG A 170 -25.85 -12.70 -2.75
C ARG A 170 -24.63 -13.32 -2.09
N CYS A 171 -23.73 -12.45 -1.69
CA CYS A 171 -22.69 -12.78 -0.73
C CYS A 171 -23.28 -12.72 0.71
#